data_AF-A0A2E1TK45-F1
#
_entry.id   AF-A0A2E1TK45-F1
#
_cell.length_a   1.000
_cell.length_b   1.000
_cell.length_c   1.000
_cell.angle_alpha   90.00
_cell.angle_beta   90.00
_cell.angle_gamma   90.00
#
_symmetry.space_group_name_H-M   'P 1'
#
loop_
_entity.id
_entity.type
_entity.pdbx_description
1 polymer ?
#
loop_
_entity_poly.entity_id
_entity_poly.type
_entity_poly.pdbx_seq_one_letter_code
_entity_poly.pdbx_strand_id
1 'polypeptide(L)'
;MLIRIILLIKLTLLGTTGFAQEDPTYEELKEDAVTRLVDELDTTLPKYIARVYAKQAAILQAKDLLTQVGKENQLRQDLWHEDNHVWAEAESFLIDGADLTIEEKIIKPSWLRDAWYGHTHRILDAEGADEVAVHFKSKGGALQRKVIEYYVGELSLTFYTLGTDRVVRWGLRGSEKEMKELQIKTYELKGSFGCGKFAHVNNPCKHEEMEPNYTTLNPIYDLTGFENTMRFASRGPGVEFMKMMMIQGVHEVHIYAEDVATHLRSQVLSKKNDLKPFIQEFQDKYH
;
A
#
# COMPACT_ATOMS: atom_id res chain seq x y z
N MET A 1 -4.61 3.17 -40.42
CA MET A 1 -4.39 3.24 -38.96
C MET A 1 -5.44 4.21 -38.42
N LEU A 2 -6.74 3.93 -38.46
CA LEU A 2 -7.55 2.90 -37.79
C LEU A 2 -7.55 3.01 -36.25
N ILE A 3 -7.90 4.21 -35.80
CA ILE A 3 -8.66 4.47 -34.58
C ILE A 3 -9.87 3.51 -34.60
N ARG A 4 -9.86 2.48 -33.74
CA ARG A 4 -11.02 1.58 -33.54
C ARG A 4 -11.65 1.90 -32.19
N ILE A 5 -12.55 2.86 -32.27
CA ILE A 5 -13.63 3.19 -31.36
C ILE A 5 -14.38 1.92 -30.91
N ILE A 6 -14.46 1.67 -29.61
CA ILE A 6 -15.56 0.91 -28.98
C ILE A 6 -16.41 1.94 -28.23
N LEU A 7 -17.34 2.55 -28.97
CA LEU A 7 -18.46 3.31 -28.42
C LEU A 7 -19.58 2.30 -28.14
N LEU A 8 -19.80 2.01 -26.85
CA LEU A 8 -20.95 1.24 -26.38
C LEU A 8 -22.21 2.10 -26.53
N ILE A 9 -22.86 1.98 -27.69
CA ILE A 9 -24.16 2.60 -27.98
C ILE A 9 -25.24 1.82 -27.21
N LYS A 10 -25.73 2.40 -26.10
CA LYS A 10 -27.07 2.08 -25.56
C LYS A 10 -28.11 2.67 -26.52
N LEU A 11 -28.55 1.85 -27.48
CA LEU A 11 -29.61 2.21 -28.41
C LEU A 11 -30.98 2.12 -27.71
N THR A 12 -31.34 3.17 -26.97
CA THR A 12 -32.73 3.42 -26.59
C THR A 12 -33.29 4.39 -27.64
N LEU A 13 -34.07 3.85 -28.57
CA LEU A 13 -34.87 4.62 -29.51
C LEU A 13 -35.85 5.50 -28.74
N LEU A 14 -35.72 6.83 -28.85
CA LEU A 14 -36.80 7.82 -28.91
C LEU A 14 -36.22 9.24 -28.96
N GLY A 15 -36.53 9.99 -30.03
CA GLY A 15 -36.56 11.45 -30.02
C GLY A 15 -35.24 12.18 -30.31
N THR A 16 -35.10 12.63 -31.55
CA THR A 16 -34.07 13.57 -32.00
C THR A 16 -34.20 14.95 -31.34
N THR A 17 -33.30 15.25 -30.42
CA THR A 17 -32.73 16.60 -30.28
C THR A 17 -31.23 16.46 -30.50
N GLY A 18 -30.75 16.93 -31.64
CA GLY A 18 -29.33 16.95 -31.96
C GLY A 18 -28.59 17.88 -31.01
N PHE A 19 -28.04 17.31 -29.94
CA PHE A 19 -26.84 17.86 -29.34
C PHE A 19 -25.71 17.46 -30.28
N ALA A 20 -25.12 18.43 -30.99
CA ALA A 20 -23.79 18.24 -31.54
C ALA A 20 -22.89 18.00 -30.33
N GLN A 21 -22.61 16.73 -30.03
CA GLN A 21 -21.64 16.39 -29.01
C GLN A 21 -20.30 16.83 -29.60
N GLU A 22 -19.74 17.93 -29.09
CA GLU A 22 -18.39 18.36 -29.45
C GLU A 22 -17.45 17.17 -29.24
N ASP A 23 -16.60 16.91 -30.22
CA ASP A 23 -15.59 15.87 -30.09
C ASP A 23 -14.72 16.20 -28.86
N PRO A 24 -14.48 15.22 -27.97
CA PRO A 24 -13.71 15.47 -26.77
C PRO A 24 -12.32 15.98 -27.13
N THR A 25 -11.85 16.96 -26.37
CA THR A 25 -10.50 17.50 -26.50
C THR A 25 -9.46 16.44 -26.16
N TYR A 26 -8.23 16.63 -26.64
CA TYR A 26 -7.11 15.73 -26.30
C TYR A 26 -6.89 15.60 -24.79
N GLU A 27 -7.04 16.70 -24.04
CA GLU A 27 -6.89 16.67 -22.58
C GLU A 27 -8.03 15.90 -21.92
N GLU A 28 -9.28 16.07 -22.36
CA GLU A 28 -10.41 15.27 -21.84
C GLU A 28 -10.22 13.76 -22.12
N LEU A 29 -9.72 13.41 -23.30
CA LEU A 29 -9.38 12.02 -23.63
C LEU A 29 -8.26 11.48 -22.75
N LYS A 30 -7.26 12.30 -22.45
CA LYS A 30 -6.15 11.92 -21.58
C LYS A 30 -6.63 11.73 -20.14
N GLU A 31 -7.41 12.66 -19.60
CA GLU A 31 -7.96 12.58 -18.25
C GLU A 31 -8.85 11.34 -18.08
N ASP A 32 -9.71 11.04 -19.06
CA ASP A 32 -10.51 9.80 -19.06
C ASP A 32 -9.62 8.55 -19.07
N ALA A 33 -8.64 8.48 -19.97
CA ALA A 33 -7.77 7.32 -20.10
C ALA A 33 -6.94 7.08 -18.83
N VAL A 34 -6.36 8.13 -18.25
CA VAL A 34 -5.59 8.05 -17.01
C VAL A 34 -6.49 7.69 -15.82
N THR A 35 -7.69 8.27 -15.73
CA THR A 35 -8.65 7.94 -14.68
C THR A 35 -9.03 6.46 -14.73
N ARG A 36 -9.41 5.95 -15.91
CA ARG A 36 -9.73 4.53 -16.10
C ARG A 36 -8.56 3.61 -15.74
N LEU A 37 -7.34 4.01 -16.08
CA LEU A 37 -6.14 3.25 -15.76
C LEU A 37 -5.94 3.16 -14.24
N VAL A 38 -5.97 4.31 -13.56
CA VAL A 38 -5.64 4.40 -12.13
C VAL A 38 -6.75 3.83 -11.25
N ASP A 39 -8.01 3.94 -11.69
CA ASP A 39 -9.16 3.34 -10.99
C ASP A 39 -9.13 1.81 -10.97
N GLU A 40 -8.41 1.19 -11.90
CA GLU A 40 -8.16 -0.24 -11.84
C GLU A 40 -7.18 -0.61 -10.72
N LEU A 41 -6.28 0.29 -10.31
CA LEU A 41 -5.16 -0.06 -9.42
C LEU A 41 -5.59 -0.28 -7.96
N ASP A 42 -5.15 -1.40 -7.38
CA ASP A 42 -5.31 -1.68 -5.95
C ASP A 42 -4.20 -1.04 -5.11
N THR A 43 -4.59 -0.10 -4.25
CA THR A 43 -3.69 0.61 -3.31
C THR A 43 -3.58 -0.06 -1.94
N THR A 44 -4.30 -1.16 -1.72
CA THR A 44 -4.46 -1.78 -0.39
C THR A 44 -3.13 -2.23 0.20
N LEU A 45 -2.40 -3.10 -0.49
CA LEU A 45 -1.15 -3.66 0.06
C LEU A 45 -0.12 -2.55 0.42
N PRO A 46 0.19 -1.59 -0.47
CA PRO A 46 1.08 -0.48 -0.12
C PRO A 46 0.63 0.35 1.09
N LYS A 47 -0.67 0.65 1.20
CA LYS A 47 -1.21 1.38 2.37
C LYS A 47 -1.02 0.61 3.68
N TYR A 48 -1.23 -0.70 3.66
CA TYR A 48 -1.03 -1.54 4.86
C TYR A 48 0.43 -1.64 5.27
N ILE A 49 1.36 -1.64 4.31
CA ILE A 49 2.80 -1.56 4.58
C ILE A 49 3.15 -0.21 5.22
N ALA A 50 2.65 0.90 4.66
CA ALA A 50 2.84 2.24 5.23
C ALA A 50 2.28 2.34 6.66
N ARG A 51 1.13 1.71 6.94
CA ARG A 51 0.54 1.62 8.28
C ARG A 51 1.46 0.89 9.27
N VAL A 52 1.99 -0.27 8.89
CA VAL A 52 2.95 -1.01 9.74
C VAL A 52 4.16 -0.13 10.04
N TYR A 53 4.74 0.49 9.00
CA TYR A 53 5.90 1.36 9.15
C TYR A 53 5.64 2.50 10.14
N ALA A 54 4.56 3.26 9.94
CA ALA A 54 4.20 4.40 10.78
C ALA A 54 3.95 4.00 12.24
N LYS A 55 3.23 2.89 12.47
CA LYS A 55 2.98 2.36 13.82
C LYS A 55 4.28 1.98 14.52
N GLN A 56 5.15 1.23 13.85
CA GLN A 56 6.40 0.77 14.45
C GLN A 56 7.36 1.93 14.70
N ALA A 57 7.40 2.94 13.82
CA ALA A 57 8.15 4.18 14.06
C ALA A 57 7.72 4.90 15.34
N ALA A 58 6.42 4.98 15.62
CA ALA A 58 5.90 5.58 16.84
C ALA A 58 6.28 4.78 18.10
N ILE A 59 6.16 3.45 18.05
CA ILE A 59 6.52 2.55 19.16
C ILE A 59 8.02 2.67 19.48
N LEU A 60 8.88 2.62 18.46
CA LEU A 60 10.33 2.75 18.64
C LEU A 60 10.68 4.10 19.26
N GLN A 61 10.06 5.19 18.79
CA GLN A 61 10.26 6.52 19.37
C GLN A 61 9.81 6.60 20.83
N ALA A 62 8.70 5.94 21.19
CA ALA A 62 8.21 5.88 22.57
C ALA A 62 9.20 5.13 23.47
N LYS A 63 9.70 3.98 23.02
CA LYS A 63 10.71 3.19 23.74
C LYS A 63 12.02 3.96 23.93
N ASP A 64 12.47 4.68 22.91
CA ASP A 64 13.66 5.52 22.99
C ASP A 64 13.47 6.67 24.01
N LEU A 65 12.30 7.32 23.97
CA LEU A 65 11.95 8.38 24.92
C LEU A 65 11.88 7.87 26.36
N LEU A 66 11.23 6.74 26.60
CA LEU A 66 11.15 6.12 27.94
C LEU A 66 12.53 5.70 28.45
N THR A 67 13.38 5.16 27.58
CA THR A 67 14.77 4.85 27.92
C THR A 67 15.53 6.10 28.35
N GLN A 68 15.39 7.20 27.59
CA GLN A 68 16.04 8.47 27.90
C GLN A 68 15.53 9.04 29.23
N VAL A 69 14.21 9.09 29.42
CA VAL A 69 13.59 9.60 30.65
C VAL A 69 14.00 8.78 31.86
N GLY A 70 14.09 7.45 31.73
CA GLY A 70 14.58 6.58 32.80
C GLY A 70 16.01 6.91 33.21
N LYS A 71 16.89 7.20 32.25
CA LYS A 71 18.27 7.64 32.53
C LYS A 71 18.31 9.02 33.19
N GLU A 72 17.55 9.98 32.65
CA GLU A 72 17.48 11.36 33.18
C GLU A 72 17.01 11.40 34.65
N ASN A 73 16.10 10.49 35.02
CA ASN A 73 15.55 10.40 36.39
C ASN A 73 16.24 9.35 37.26
N GLN A 74 17.36 8.78 36.80
CA GLN A 74 18.15 7.77 37.53
C GLN A 74 17.32 6.57 37.99
N LEU A 75 16.32 6.18 37.20
CA LEU A 75 15.48 5.02 37.50
C LEU A 75 16.31 3.73 37.42
N ARG A 76 15.96 2.74 38.24
CA ARG A 76 16.56 1.40 38.22
C ARG A 76 16.39 0.74 36.85
N GLN A 77 17.44 0.75 36.04
CA GLN A 77 17.41 0.27 34.65
C GLN A 77 17.15 -1.24 34.53
N ASP A 78 17.44 -2.00 35.59
CA ASP A 78 17.11 -3.43 35.67
C ASP A 78 15.61 -3.69 35.87
N LEU A 79 14.84 -2.67 36.26
CA LEU A 79 13.40 -2.74 36.49
C LEU A 79 12.60 -1.81 35.56
N TRP A 80 13.22 -0.77 34.99
CA TRP A 80 12.61 0.17 34.03
C TRP A 80 12.83 -0.31 32.60
N HIS A 81 12.04 -1.30 32.20
CA HIS A 81 12.06 -1.91 30.88
C HIS A 81 10.67 -2.41 30.48
N GLU A 82 10.55 -2.92 29.26
CA GLU A 82 9.28 -3.22 28.62
C GLU A 82 8.41 -4.27 29.33
N ASP A 83 8.95 -5.12 30.20
CA ASP A 83 8.14 -6.08 30.97
C ASP A 83 7.58 -5.50 32.27
N ASN A 84 7.97 -4.27 32.63
CA ASN A 84 7.39 -3.55 33.75
C ASN A 84 6.04 -2.94 33.35
N HIS A 85 4.99 -3.19 34.13
CA HIS A 85 3.66 -2.59 33.92
C HIS A 85 3.68 -1.06 33.81
N VAL A 86 4.43 -0.34 34.66
CA VAL A 86 4.47 1.14 34.61
C VAL A 86 5.11 1.62 33.30
N TRP A 87 6.14 0.91 32.81
CA TRP A 87 6.70 1.18 31.49
C TRP A 87 5.66 0.93 30.40
N ALA A 88 4.97 -0.22 30.44
CA ALA A 88 4.01 -0.59 29.41
C ALA A 88 2.83 0.39 29.36
N GLU A 89 2.36 0.88 30.51
CA GLU A 89 1.33 1.91 30.59
C GLU A 89 1.83 3.26 30.04
N ALA A 90 3.05 3.67 30.38
CA ALA A 90 3.67 4.87 29.84
C ALA A 90 3.87 4.79 28.32
N GLU A 91 4.29 3.64 27.80
CA GLU A 91 4.44 3.38 26.37
C GLU A 91 3.08 3.49 25.66
N SER A 92 2.04 2.85 26.22
CA SER A 92 0.67 2.94 25.70
C SER A 92 0.16 4.37 25.69
N PHE A 93 0.42 5.15 26.73
CA PHE A 93 0.07 6.56 26.81
C PHE A 93 0.77 7.38 25.72
N LEU A 94 2.07 7.14 25.49
CA LEU A 94 2.83 7.87 24.48
C LEU A 94 2.29 7.64 23.07
N ILE A 95 1.95 6.40 22.73
CA ILE A 95 1.43 6.04 21.40
C ILE A 95 -0.09 6.16 21.28
N ASP A 96 -0.79 6.63 22.32
CA ASP A 96 -2.22 6.88 22.26
C ASP A 96 -2.57 7.88 21.13
N GLY A 97 -3.62 7.56 20.37
CA GLY A 97 -4.03 8.31 19.18
C GLY A 97 -3.28 7.96 17.88
N ALA A 98 -2.23 7.13 17.93
CA ALA A 98 -1.48 6.74 16.73
C ALA A 98 -2.37 5.97 15.72
N ASP A 99 -3.21 5.05 16.20
CA ASP A 99 -4.11 4.26 15.34
C ASP A 99 -5.10 5.15 14.59
N LEU A 100 -5.68 6.14 15.28
CA LEU A 100 -6.60 7.10 14.67
C LEU A 100 -5.90 7.92 13.59
N THR A 101 -4.70 8.43 13.90
CA THR A 101 -3.89 9.20 12.94
C THR A 101 -3.54 8.38 11.71
N ILE A 102 -3.15 7.11 11.89
CA ILE A 102 -2.84 6.19 10.78
C ILE A 102 -4.09 5.94 9.95
N GLU A 103 -5.23 5.70 10.58
CA GLU A 103 -6.49 5.47 9.88
C GLU A 103 -6.90 6.68 9.02
N GLU A 104 -6.80 7.89 9.60
CA GLU A 104 -7.17 9.14 8.95
C GLU A 104 -6.19 9.59 7.87
N LYS A 105 -4.90 9.31 8.03
CA LYS A 105 -3.87 9.78 7.08
C LYS A 105 -3.46 8.73 6.07
N ILE A 106 -3.32 7.46 6.46
CA ILE A 106 -2.80 6.41 5.58
C ILE A 106 -3.92 5.60 4.92
N ILE A 107 -4.88 5.10 5.71
CA ILE A 107 -5.83 4.10 5.23
C ILE A 107 -6.95 4.74 4.40
N LYS A 108 -7.67 5.70 4.99
CA LYS A 108 -8.85 6.33 4.38
C LYS A 108 -8.54 7.19 3.14
N PRO A 109 -7.49 8.04 3.11
CA PRO A 109 -7.36 9.00 2.03
C PRO A 109 -7.00 8.37 0.69
N SER A 110 -7.31 9.07 -0.39
CA SER A 110 -6.98 8.70 -1.78
C SER A 110 -5.53 9.03 -2.16
N TRP A 111 -4.67 9.43 -1.22
CA TRP A 111 -3.34 9.97 -1.46
C TRP A 111 -2.51 9.17 -2.49
N LEU A 112 -2.52 7.83 -2.40
CA LEU A 112 -1.75 6.98 -3.30
C LEU A 112 -2.36 6.91 -4.70
N ARG A 113 -3.70 6.86 -4.79
CA ARG A 113 -4.42 6.94 -6.07
C ARG A 113 -4.12 8.26 -6.76
N ASP A 114 -4.19 9.36 -6.01
CA ASP A 114 -3.98 10.71 -6.54
C ASP A 114 -2.52 10.92 -6.98
N ALA A 115 -1.56 10.38 -6.23
CA ALA A 115 -0.16 10.39 -6.61
C ALA A 115 0.10 9.58 -7.88
N TRP A 116 -0.45 8.37 -7.98
CA TRP A 116 -0.34 7.53 -9.18
C TRP A 116 -1.03 8.17 -10.39
N TYR A 117 -2.15 8.85 -10.19
CA TYR A 117 -2.78 9.69 -11.22
C TYR A 117 -1.81 10.76 -11.71
N GLY A 118 -1.24 11.55 -10.80
CA GLY A 118 -0.31 12.63 -11.17
C GLY A 118 0.91 12.14 -11.95
N HIS A 119 1.49 10.99 -11.56
CA HIS A 119 2.62 10.39 -12.28
C HIS A 119 2.23 9.82 -13.64
N THR A 120 1.12 9.08 -13.70
CA THR A 120 0.60 8.51 -14.94
C THR A 120 0.27 9.62 -15.95
N HIS A 121 -0.43 10.66 -15.50
CA HIS A 121 -0.77 11.83 -16.32
C HIS A 121 0.47 12.56 -16.85
N ARG A 122 1.57 12.60 -16.08
CA ARG A 122 2.80 13.26 -16.51
C ARG A 122 3.57 12.44 -17.54
N ILE A 123 3.57 11.12 -17.40
CA ILE A 123 4.46 10.23 -18.15
C ILE A 123 3.80 9.71 -19.43
N LEU A 124 2.52 9.37 -19.38
CA LEU A 124 1.80 8.84 -20.54
C LEU A 124 1.07 9.95 -21.30
N ASP A 125 0.99 9.80 -22.61
CA ASP A 125 0.06 10.54 -23.46
C ASP A 125 -1.34 9.87 -23.44
N ALA A 126 -2.32 10.47 -24.13
CA ALA A 126 -3.69 9.96 -24.14
C ALA A 126 -3.77 8.53 -24.71
N GLU A 127 -3.09 8.28 -25.83
CA GLU A 127 -3.10 6.97 -26.50
C GLU A 127 -2.40 5.90 -25.65
N GLY A 128 -1.26 6.22 -25.03
CA GLY A 128 -0.52 5.30 -24.18
C GLY A 128 -1.26 4.97 -22.89
N ALA A 129 -1.92 5.95 -22.27
CA ALA A 129 -2.79 5.71 -21.12
C ALA A 129 -3.99 4.81 -21.51
N ASP A 130 -4.60 5.04 -22.68
CA ASP A 130 -5.71 4.21 -23.16
C ASP A 130 -5.25 2.79 -23.49
N GLU A 131 -4.11 2.62 -24.15
CA GLU A 131 -3.53 1.30 -24.46
C GLU A 131 -3.34 0.46 -23.20
N VAL A 132 -2.80 1.07 -22.13
CA VAL A 132 -2.62 0.40 -20.84
C VAL A 132 -3.97 0.10 -20.18
N ALA A 133 -4.89 1.05 -20.15
CA ALA A 133 -6.22 0.87 -19.58
C ALA A 133 -7.00 -0.26 -20.28
N VAL A 134 -6.93 -0.34 -21.61
CA VAL A 134 -7.56 -1.40 -22.40
C VAL A 134 -6.87 -2.74 -22.14
N HIS A 135 -5.54 -2.77 -22.08
CA HIS A 135 -4.80 -4.00 -21.76
C HIS A 135 -5.21 -4.59 -20.41
N PHE A 136 -5.33 -3.77 -19.37
CA PHE A 136 -5.72 -4.22 -18.02
C PHE A 136 -7.13 -4.81 -17.93
N LYS A 137 -8.00 -4.58 -18.92
CA LYS A 137 -9.32 -5.24 -19.02
C LYS A 137 -9.25 -6.65 -19.59
N SER A 138 -8.14 -7.06 -20.18
CA SER A 138 -7.92 -8.44 -20.64
C SER A 138 -7.60 -9.38 -19.47
N LYS A 139 -7.82 -10.69 -19.64
CA LYS A 139 -7.47 -11.72 -18.62
C LYS A 139 -5.98 -11.63 -18.23
N GLY A 140 -5.09 -11.51 -19.24
CA GLY A 140 -3.65 -11.41 -19.04
C GLY A 140 -3.20 -10.08 -18.44
N GLY A 141 -3.82 -8.97 -18.86
CA GLY A 141 -3.51 -7.64 -18.33
C GLY A 141 -3.99 -7.45 -16.90
N ALA A 142 -5.15 -7.99 -16.52
CA ALA A 142 -5.62 -7.96 -15.13
C ALA A 142 -4.67 -8.71 -14.19
N LEU A 143 -4.12 -9.86 -14.62
CA LEU A 143 -3.09 -10.57 -13.87
C LEU A 143 -1.78 -9.79 -13.80
N GLN A 144 -1.34 -9.22 -14.92
CA GLN A 144 -0.13 -8.40 -14.96
C GLN A 144 -0.23 -7.15 -14.08
N ARG A 145 -1.38 -6.49 -14.05
CA ARG A 145 -1.68 -5.38 -13.14
C ARG A 145 -1.49 -5.79 -11.68
N LYS A 146 -2.10 -6.91 -11.27
CA LYS A 146 -1.94 -7.45 -9.91
C LYS A 146 -0.48 -7.76 -9.58
N VAL A 147 0.29 -8.25 -10.56
CA VAL A 147 1.73 -8.52 -10.38
C VAL A 147 2.48 -7.21 -10.13
N ILE A 148 2.18 -6.15 -10.89
CA ILE A 148 2.76 -4.82 -10.67
C ILE A 148 2.40 -4.31 -9.26
N GLU A 149 1.13 -4.37 -8.87
CA GLU A 149 0.66 -3.94 -7.53
C GLU A 149 1.38 -4.71 -6.40
N TYR A 150 1.52 -6.04 -6.56
CA TYR A 150 2.26 -6.88 -5.63
C TYR A 150 3.73 -6.46 -5.51
N TYR A 151 4.40 -6.22 -6.64
CA TYR A 151 5.80 -5.79 -6.63
C TYR A 151 6.01 -4.41 -6.03
N VAL A 152 5.08 -3.46 -6.22
CA VAL A 152 5.13 -2.17 -5.52
C VAL A 152 5.09 -2.39 -4.01
N GLY A 153 4.17 -3.24 -3.54
CA GLY A 153 4.10 -3.62 -2.13
C GLY A 153 5.39 -4.29 -1.62
N GLU A 154 5.86 -5.35 -2.28
CA GLU A 154 7.05 -6.08 -1.85
C GLU A 154 8.31 -5.21 -1.84
N LEU A 155 8.48 -4.34 -2.85
CA LEU A 155 9.61 -3.40 -2.87
C LEU A 155 9.52 -2.43 -1.70
N SER A 156 8.35 -1.82 -1.45
CA SER A 156 8.14 -0.96 -0.28
C SER A 156 8.46 -1.66 1.04
N LEU A 157 7.96 -2.89 1.24
CA LEU A 157 8.26 -3.66 2.45
C LEU A 157 9.75 -4.00 2.58
N THR A 158 10.39 -4.35 1.46
CA THR A 158 11.82 -4.68 1.42
C THR A 158 12.68 -3.49 1.86
N PHE A 159 12.36 -2.29 1.40
CA PHE A 159 13.07 -1.08 1.83
C PHE A 159 12.99 -0.87 3.35
N TYR A 160 11.82 -1.06 3.97
CA TYR A 160 11.66 -0.86 5.42
C TYR A 160 12.23 -1.98 6.29
N THR A 161 12.37 -3.19 5.74
CA THR A 161 12.84 -4.37 6.48
C THR A 161 14.34 -4.60 6.31
N LEU A 162 14.88 -4.41 5.10
CA LEU A 162 16.28 -4.70 4.75
C LEU A 162 17.14 -3.45 4.54
N GLY A 163 16.52 -2.28 4.33
CA GLY A 163 17.22 -1.00 4.12
C GLY A 163 17.95 -0.48 5.36
N THR A 164 18.42 0.76 5.28
CA THR A 164 19.22 1.39 6.33
C THR A 164 18.46 1.60 7.64
N ASP A 165 17.16 1.88 7.56
CA ASP A 165 16.40 2.31 8.75
C ASP A 165 15.84 1.14 9.56
N ARG A 166 15.67 -0.04 8.93
CA ARG A 166 15.19 -1.32 9.54
C ARG A 166 14.07 -1.13 10.58
N VAL A 167 13.13 -0.25 10.26
CA VAL A 167 12.02 0.11 11.17
C VAL A 167 11.04 -1.05 11.30
N VAL A 168 10.73 -1.74 10.19
CA VAL A 168 9.75 -2.82 10.20
C VAL A 168 10.41 -4.11 10.71
N ARG A 169 9.97 -4.53 11.89
CA ARG A 169 10.38 -5.74 12.60
C ARG A 169 9.17 -6.64 12.81
N TRP A 170 9.29 -7.91 12.39
CA TRP A 170 8.20 -8.88 12.42
C TRP A 170 7.62 -9.18 13.82
N GLY A 171 8.41 -8.95 14.88
CA GLY A 171 8.02 -9.24 16.27
C GLY A 171 8.02 -8.01 17.18
N LEU A 172 7.86 -6.80 16.65
CA LEU A 172 7.79 -5.61 17.51
C LEU A 172 6.48 -5.62 18.31
N ARG A 173 6.61 -5.77 19.63
CA ARG A 173 5.47 -5.73 20.57
C ARG A 173 4.70 -4.42 20.44
N GLY A 174 3.37 -4.50 20.39
CA GLY A 174 2.47 -3.36 20.19
C GLY A 174 2.08 -3.07 18.73
N SER A 175 2.57 -3.88 17.78
CA SER A 175 2.24 -3.78 16.34
C SER A 175 1.64 -5.06 15.75
N GLU A 176 1.22 -6.01 16.61
CA GLU A 176 0.74 -7.33 16.21
C GLU A 176 -0.51 -7.25 15.33
N LYS A 177 -1.39 -6.28 15.61
CA LYS A 177 -2.59 -6.00 14.82
C LYS A 177 -2.22 -5.60 13.39
N GLU A 178 -1.33 -4.61 13.23
CA GLU A 178 -0.87 -4.11 11.94
C GLU A 178 -0.20 -5.23 11.14
N MET A 179 0.66 -6.02 11.78
CA MET A 179 1.34 -7.14 11.14
C MET A 179 0.37 -8.23 10.69
N LYS A 180 -0.61 -8.58 11.52
CA LYS A 180 -1.65 -9.57 11.19
C LYS A 180 -2.50 -9.10 10.01
N GLU A 181 -2.92 -7.83 10.02
CA GLU A 181 -3.73 -7.30 8.93
C GLU A 181 -2.92 -7.19 7.63
N LEU A 182 -1.65 -6.76 7.69
CA LEU A 182 -0.74 -6.82 6.53
C LEU A 182 -0.64 -8.24 5.99
N GLN A 183 -0.44 -9.23 6.86
CA GLN A 183 -0.38 -10.63 6.47
C GLN A 183 -1.67 -11.09 5.76
N ILE A 184 -2.85 -10.73 6.28
CA ILE A 184 -4.14 -11.01 5.65
C ILE A 184 -4.20 -10.40 4.25
N LYS A 185 -3.86 -9.11 4.09
CA LYS A 185 -3.90 -8.43 2.79
C LYS A 185 -2.92 -9.02 1.78
N THR A 186 -1.72 -9.39 2.23
CA THR A 186 -0.76 -10.10 1.39
C THR A 186 -1.31 -11.45 0.91
N TYR A 187 -1.98 -12.21 1.78
CA TYR A 187 -2.58 -13.49 1.38
C TYR A 187 -3.81 -13.34 0.50
N GLU A 188 -4.67 -12.34 0.74
CA GLU A 188 -5.81 -12.01 -0.13
C GLU A 188 -5.31 -11.70 -1.55
N LEU A 189 -4.30 -10.84 -1.68
CA LEU A 189 -3.69 -10.52 -2.97
C LEU A 189 -3.05 -11.77 -3.61
N LYS A 190 -2.27 -12.54 -2.84
CA LYS A 190 -1.64 -13.78 -3.32
C LYS A 190 -2.66 -14.82 -3.80
N GLY A 191 -3.80 -14.95 -3.10
CA GLY A 191 -4.90 -15.83 -3.50
C GLY A 191 -5.62 -15.34 -4.76
N SER A 192 -5.59 -14.02 -5.03
CA SER A 192 -6.25 -13.43 -6.20
C SER A 192 -5.55 -13.71 -7.54
N PHE A 193 -4.32 -14.24 -7.52
CA PHE A 193 -3.60 -14.62 -8.74
C PHE A 193 -4.08 -15.93 -9.32
N GLY A 194 -4.62 -16.84 -8.49
CA GLY A 194 -5.13 -18.13 -8.92
C GLY A 194 -4.99 -19.21 -7.85
N CYS A 195 -5.44 -20.40 -8.19
CA CYS A 195 -5.49 -21.54 -7.29
C CYS A 195 -4.12 -22.22 -7.18
N GLY A 196 -3.24 -21.72 -6.32
CA GLY A 196 -1.96 -22.35 -5.96
C GLY A 196 -1.95 -22.97 -4.56
N LYS A 197 -0.83 -23.57 -4.13
CA LYS A 197 -0.61 -24.11 -2.76
C LYS A 197 -0.89 -23.10 -1.61
N PHE A 198 -1.02 -21.81 -1.92
CA PHE A 198 -1.29 -20.72 -0.98
C PHE A 198 -2.76 -20.25 -0.98
N ALA A 199 -3.66 -20.92 -1.70
CA ALA A 199 -5.10 -20.72 -1.55
C ALA A 199 -5.52 -21.19 -0.15
N HIS A 200 -5.57 -20.26 0.81
CA HIS A 200 -5.95 -20.57 2.19
C HIS A 200 -7.46 -20.86 2.33
N VAL A 201 -7.77 -21.56 3.42
CA VAL A 201 -9.02 -22.17 3.93
C VAL A 201 -10.34 -21.44 3.61
N ASN A 202 -10.32 -20.12 3.35
CA ASN A 202 -11.52 -19.32 3.11
C ASN A 202 -11.86 -19.10 1.63
N ASN A 203 -11.05 -19.63 0.70
CA ASN A 203 -11.37 -19.65 -0.72
C ASN A 203 -11.05 -21.03 -1.32
N PRO A 204 -11.88 -22.06 -1.04
CA PRO A 204 -11.69 -23.39 -1.59
C PRO A 204 -11.94 -23.34 -3.10
N CYS A 205 -10.86 -23.23 -3.87
CA CYS A 205 -10.94 -23.43 -5.31
C CYS A 205 -11.50 -24.82 -5.61
N LYS A 206 -12.58 -24.90 -6.39
CA LYS A 206 -12.98 -26.16 -7.02
C LYS A 206 -11.96 -26.44 -8.12
N HIS A 207 -11.21 -27.53 -7.98
CA HIS A 207 -10.21 -27.98 -8.97
C HIS A 207 -10.77 -28.15 -10.40
N GLU A 208 -12.09 -28.22 -10.54
CA GLU A 208 -12.82 -28.36 -11.80
C GLU A 208 -12.81 -27.10 -12.70
N GLU A 209 -12.38 -25.94 -12.18
CA GLU A 209 -12.29 -24.67 -12.94
C GLU A 209 -10.88 -24.36 -13.46
N MET A 210 -9.91 -25.26 -13.26
CA MET A 210 -8.56 -25.09 -13.80
C MET A 210 -8.53 -25.37 -15.31
N GLU A 211 -8.22 -24.35 -16.11
CA GLU A 211 -7.85 -24.59 -17.52
C GLU A 211 -6.58 -25.49 -17.56
N PRO A 212 -6.56 -26.51 -18.43
CA PRO A 212 -5.56 -27.59 -18.38
C PRO A 212 -4.10 -27.17 -18.65
N ASN A 213 -3.86 -25.90 -19.01
CA ASN A 213 -2.53 -25.35 -19.27
C ASN A 213 -1.90 -24.57 -18.10
N TYR A 214 -2.58 -24.44 -16.96
CA TYR A 214 -1.92 -23.90 -15.76
C TYR A 214 -0.98 -24.96 -15.19
N THR A 215 0.30 -24.85 -15.51
CA THR A 215 1.34 -25.57 -14.77
C THR A 215 1.27 -25.16 -13.30
N THR A 216 1.72 -26.04 -12.41
CA THR A 216 1.69 -25.91 -10.94
C THR A 216 2.42 -24.68 -10.36
N LEU A 217 2.85 -23.73 -11.20
CA LEU A 217 3.51 -22.48 -10.85
C LEU A 217 2.46 -21.40 -10.61
N ASN A 218 2.62 -20.69 -9.48
CA ASN A 218 1.75 -19.58 -9.13
C ASN A 218 1.78 -18.53 -10.27
N PRO A 219 0.65 -18.13 -10.87
CA PRO A 219 0.59 -17.20 -12.02
C PRO A 219 1.23 -15.83 -11.79
N ILE A 220 1.67 -15.51 -10.56
CA ILE A 220 2.61 -14.41 -10.28
C ILE A 220 3.90 -14.52 -11.12
N TYR A 221 4.35 -15.74 -11.44
CA TYR A 221 5.68 -16.00 -11.99
C TYR A 221 5.71 -16.36 -13.48
N ASP A 222 4.57 -16.69 -14.09
CA ASP A 222 4.50 -17.03 -15.52
C ASP A 222 3.22 -16.50 -16.16
N LEU A 223 3.39 -15.47 -17.00
CA LEU A 223 2.33 -14.87 -17.79
C LEU A 223 2.51 -15.14 -19.30
N THR A 224 3.41 -16.04 -19.69
CA THR A 224 3.73 -16.31 -21.10
C THR A 224 2.57 -16.94 -21.86
N GLY A 225 1.66 -17.62 -21.16
CA GLY A 225 0.45 -18.20 -21.71
C GLY A 225 -0.65 -17.19 -22.06
N PHE A 226 -0.49 -15.90 -21.72
CA PHE A 226 -1.49 -14.87 -22.02
C PHE A 226 -1.10 -14.04 -23.23
N GLU A 227 -2.04 -13.91 -24.17
CA GLU A 227 -1.86 -13.08 -25.35
C GLU A 227 -1.55 -11.63 -24.96
N ASN A 228 -0.59 -11.02 -25.65
CA ASN A 228 -0.17 -9.62 -25.49
C ASN A 228 0.49 -9.25 -24.14
N THR A 229 0.46 -10.09 -23.10
CA THR A 229 1.10 -9.79 -21.81
C THR A 229 2.62 -9.64 -21.91
N MET A 230 3.30 -10.54 -22.62
CA MET A 230 4.75 -10.42 -22.83
C MET A 230 5.11 -9.25 -23.74
N ARG A 231 4.25 -8.92 -24.70
CA ARG A 231 4.43 -7.74 -25.57
C ARG A 231 4.36 -6.45 -24.74
N PHE A 232 3.35 -6.34 -23.86
CA PHE A 232 3.17 -5.21 -22.96
C PHE A 232 4.39 -5.02 -22.04
N ALA A 233 4.93 -6.12 -21.51
CA ALA A 233 6.12 -6.10 -20.65
C ALA A 233 7.43 -5.72 -21.38
N SER A 234 7.44 -5.70 -22.72
CA SER A 234 8.68 -5.63 -23.50
C SER A 234 8.86 -4.34 -24.30
N ARG A 235 7.80 -3.56 -24.54
CA ARG A 235 7.88 -2.31 -25.31
C ARG A 235 6.69 -1.38 -25.09
N GLY A 236 6.88 -0.10 -25.44
CA GLY A 236 5.81 0.89 -25.52
C GLY A 236 5.30 1.38 -24.16
N PRO A 237 4.06 1.90 -24.12
CA PRO A 237 3.45 2.50 -22.92
C PRO A 237 3.44 1.57 -21.70
N GLY A 238 3.33 0.25 -21.91
CA GLY A 238 3.35 -0.73 -20.81
C GLY A 238 4.67 -0.77 -20.03
N VAL A 239 5.81 -0.62 -20.71
CA VAL A 239 7.13 -0.56 -20.05
C VAL A 239 7.31 0.75 -19.30
N GLU A 240 6.84 1.86 -19.88
CA GLU A 240 6.89 3.18 -19.23
C GLU A 240 6.04 3.20 -17.97
N PHE A 241 4.82 2.67 -18.05
CA PHE A 241 3.94 2.51 -16.91
C PHE A 241 4.55 1.61 -15.82
N MET A 242 5.10 0.45 -16.20
CA MET A 242 5.74 -0.45 -15.24
C MET A 242 6.92 0.22 -14.53
N LYS A 243 7.80 0.92 -15.26
CA LYS A 243 8.91 1.66 -14.67
C LYS A 243 8.44 2.76 -13.74
N MET A 244 7.40 3.50 -14.14
CA MET A 244 6.76 4.52 -13.31
C MET A 244 6.29 3.92 -11.99
N MET A 245 5.54 2.82 -12.02
CA MET A 245 5.03 2.19 -10.80
C MET A 245 6.15 1.67 -9.90
N MET A 246 7.16 1.01 -10.47
CA MET A 246 8.28 0.44 -9.69
C MET A 246 9.20 1.49 -9.06
N ILE A 247 9.28 2.69 -9.64
CA ILE A 247 10.15 3.77 -9.15
C ILE A 247 9.32 4.81 -8.39
N GLN A 248 8.44 5.51 -9.11
CA GLN A 248 7.64 6.59 -8.56
C GLN A 248 6.53 6.04 -7.67
N GLY A 249 5.86 4.97 -8.08
CA GLY A 249 4.80 4.36 -7.26
C GLY A 249 5.30 3.88 -5.89
N VAL A 250 6.49 3.27 -5.85
CA VAL A 250 7.17 2.88 -4.60
C VAL A 250 7.63 4.12 -3.82
N HIS A 251 8.19 5.12 -4.50
CA HIS A 251 8.67 6.35 -3.85
C HIS A 251 7.57 7.11 -3.11
N GLU A 252 6.38 7.22 -3.69
CA GLU A 252 5.23 7.90 -3.07
C GLU A 252 4.80 7.22 -1.76
N VAL A 253 4.83 5.88 -1.73
CA VAL A 253 4.58 5.12 -0.49
C VAL A 253 5.58 5.49 0.58
N HIS A 254 6.86 5.66 0.20
CA HIS A 254 7.92 6.03 1.14
C HIS A 254 7.76 7.42 1.72
N ILE A 255 7.62 8.42 0.85
CA ILE A 255 7.47 9.81 1.30
C ILE A 255 6.27 9.93 2.22
N TYR A 256 5.12 9.37 1.81
CA TYR A 256 3.90 9.53 2.58
C TYR A 256 3.96 8.79 3.93
N ALA A 257 4.49 7.57 3.95
CA ALA A 257 4.66 6.84 5.19
C ALA A 257 5.63 7.54 6.14
N GLU A 258 6.71 8.14 5.62
CA GLU A 258 7.69 8.87 6.43
C GLU A 258 7.15 10.19 6.97
N ASP A 259 6.34 10.92 6.20
CA ASP A 259 5.66 12.12 6.69
C ASP A 259 4.75 11.79 7.88
N VAL A 260 3.92 10.74 7.74
CA VAL A 260 3.05 10.30 8.83
C VAL A 260 3.86 9.77 10.02
N ALA A 261 4.92 9.00 9.77
CA ALA A 261 5.80 8.52 10.84
C ALA A 261 6.46 9.69 11.59
N THR A 262 6.96 10.69 10.89
CA THR A 262 7.55 11.92 11.47
C THR A 262 6.53 12.65 12.33
N HIS A 263 5.29 12.76 11.86
CA HIS A 263 4.21 13.34 12.63
C HIS A 263 3.93 12.55 13.92
N LEU A 264 3.83 11.22 13.85
CA LEU A 264 3.62 10.37 15.02
C LEU A 264 4.79 10.43 16.01
N ARG A 265 6.04 10.42 15.53
CA ARG A 265 7.23 10.59 16.38
C ARG A 265 7.19 11.92 17.12
N SER A 266 6.75 12.99 16.44
CA SER A 266 6.60 14.32 17.04
C SER A 266 5.49 14.34 18.10
N GLN A 267 4.37 13.66 17.87
CA GLN A 267 3.31 13.50 18.88
C GLN A 267 3.84 12.80 20.13
N VAL A 268 4.58 11.69 19.97
CA VAL A 268 5.23 10.98 21.10
C VAL A 268 6.14 11.92 21.88
N LEU A 269 7.01 12.66 21.20
CA LEU A 269 7.95 13.58 21.83
C LEU A 269 7.25 14.72 22.59
N SER A 270 6.13 15.23 22.08
CA SER A 270 5.37 16.30 22.74
C SER A 270 4.81 15.89 24.11
N LYS A 271 4.57 14.59 24.33
CA LYS A 271 4.06 14.03 25.59
C LYS A 271 5.15 13.81 26.65
N LYS A 272 6.42 14.15 26.39
CA LYS A 272 7.54 13.91 27.32
C LYS A 272 7.27 14.43 28.73
N ASN A 273 6.73 15.65 28.85
CA ASN A 273 6.51 16.29 30.16
C ASN A 273 5.36 15.65 30.94
N ASP A 274 4.47 14.94 30.26
CA ASP A 274 3.31 14.28 30.84
C ASP A 274 3.66 12.89 31.40
N LEU A 275 4.92 12.44 31.25
CA LEU A 275 5.41 11.19 31.82
C LEU A 275 5.65 11.25 33.35
N LYS A 276 5.59 12.45 33.96
CA LYS A 276 5.85 12.65 35.40
C LYS A 276 5.07 11.71 36.33
N PRO A 277 3.77 11.45 36.12
CA PRO A 277 3.03 10.53 36.99
C PRO A 277 3.59 9.11 36.96
N PHE A 278 3.96 8.59 35.79
CA PHE A 278 4.53 7.25 35.63
C PHE A 278 5.92 7.14 36.29
N ILE A 279 6.73 8.21 36.17
CA ILE A 279 8.04 8.28 36.84
C ILE A 279 7.87 8.23 38.36
N GLN A 280 6.93 9.03 38.89
CA GLN A 280 6.65 9.08 40.33
C GLN A 280 6.14 7.72 40.84
N GLU A 281 5.17 7.12 40.15
CA GLU A 281 4.65 5.80 40.50
C GLU A 281 5.76 4.74 40.53
N PHE A 282 6.63 4.74 39.53
CA PHE A 282 7.76 3.82 39.50
C PHE A 282 8.71 4.05 40.70
N GLN A 283 9.00 5.31 41.02
CA GLN A 283 9.85 5.64 42.16
C GLN A 283 9.22 5.19 43.48
N ASP A 284 7.95 5.49 43.71
CA ASP A 284 7.25 5.10 44.95
C ASP A 284 7.23 3.57 45.18
N LYS A 285 7.31 2.79 44.10
CA LYS A 285 7.25 1.32 44.13
C LYS A 285 8.62 0.64 44.23
N TYR A 286 9.66 1.26 43.68
CA TYR A 286 10.96 0.60 43.44
C TYR A 286 12.18 1.36 43.99
N HIS A 287 11.98 2.56 44.55
CA HIS A 287 12.95 3.27 45.39
C HIS A 287 12.60 3.13 46.87
#